data_AF-A0A7V2HEJ4-F1
#
_entry.id   AF-A0A7V2HEJ4-F1
#
_cell.length_a   1.000
_cell.length_b   1.000
_cell.length_c   1.000
_cell.angle_alpha   90.00
_cell.angle_beta   90.00
_cell.angle_gamma   90.00
#
_symmetry.space_group_name_H-M   'P 1'
#
loop_
_entity.id
_entity.type
_entity.pdbx_description
1 polymer ?
#
loop_
_entity_poly.entity_id
_entity_poly.type
_entity_poly.pdbx_seq_one_letter_code
_entity_poly.pdbx_strand_id
1 'polypeptide(L)'
;MIVFVHSLGSLWQEKVLPAGGTRIWNTTGIRDGSRLRSCATIFGQIKFSTTARMDVHGSRPIAGGTWITGELVDGSAARKLALLCRASRTAVPDLYLVTVTEGLIGELEMDSWDASRTAIISFSKRGSHQEVMLLMRPFAWLRGSAGSAVLTVRDGKCDWKVTRW
;
A
#
# COMPACT_ATOMS: atom_id res chain seq x y z
N MET A 1 0.88 13.98 6.72
CA MET A 1 1.11 14.10 5.26
C MET A 1 -0.18 13.81 4.47
N ILE A 2 -0.24 14.16 3.18
CA ILE A 2 -1.37 13.83 2.30
C ILE A 2 -0.97 12.70 1.35
N VAL A 3 -1.72 11.59 1.40
CA VAL A 3 -1.45 10.40 0.59
C VAL A 3 -2.61 10.15 -0.36
N PHE A 4 -2.32 9.92 -1.64
CA PHE A 4 -3.29 9.35 -2.56
C PHE A 4 -3.25 7.83 -2.45
N VAL A 5 -4.39 7.21 -2.10
CA VAL A 5 -4.51 5.76 -2.04
C VAL A 5 -4.90 5.26 -3.42
N HIS A 6 -3.93 4.82 -4.21
CA HIS A 6 -4.18 4.22 -5.53
C HIS A 6 -4.66 2.78 -5.38
N SER A 7 -3.96 1.99 -4.56
CA SER A 7 -4.35 0.63 -4.25
C SER A 7 -3.97 0.28 -2.81
N LEU A 8 -4.57 -0.80 -2.32
CA LEU A 8 -4.35 -1.38 -0.99
C LEU A 8 -3.89 -2.82 -1.17
N GLY A 9 -3.37 -3.43 -0.10
CA GLY A 9 -2.96 -4.82 -0.13
C GLY A 9 -4.17 -5.74 -0.25
N SER A 10 -3.94 -6.97 -0.67
CA SER A 10 -5.01 -7.95 -0.80
C SER A 10 -5.61 -8.38 0.54
N LEU A 11 -4.83 -8.32 1.64
CA LEU A 11 -5.22 -8.91 2.92
C LEU A 11 -5.81 -7.87 3.88
N TRP A 12 -7.11 -7.99 4.10
CA TRP A 12 -7.84 -7.27 5.14
C TRP A 12 -7.96 -8.11 6.40
N GLN A 13 -7.83 -7.46 7.54
CA GLN A 13 -7.91 -8.10 8.83
C GLN A 13 -8.73 -7.24 9.78
N GLU A 14 -9.48 -7.94 10.62
CA GLU A 14 -10.34 -7.36 11.63
C GLU A 14 -10.11 -8.07 12.96
N LYS A 15 -10.02 -7.30 14.05
CA LYS A 15 -9.89 -7.82 15.40
C LYS A 15 -10.81 -7.07 16.35
N VAL A 16 -11.74 -7.78 16.97
CA VAL A 16 -12.52 -7.27 18.10
C VAL A 16 -11.59 -7.13 19.31
N LEU A 17 -11.62 -5.96 19.93
CA LEU A 17 -10.83 -5.62 21.11
C LEU A 17 -11.63 -5.94 22.38
N PRO A 18 -10.95 -6.26 23.50
CA PRO A 18 -11.62 -6.59 24.76
C PRO A 18 -12.60 -5.52 25.25
N ALA A 19 -12.34 -4.25 24.94
CA ALA A 19 -13.20 -3.10 25.30
C ALA A 19 -14.39 -2.88 24.33
N GLY A 20 -14.71 -3.85 23.46
CA GLY A 20 -15.85 -3.78 22.54
C GLY A 20 -15.62 -2.99 21.24
N GLY A 21 -14.40 -2.48 21.01
CA GLY A 21 -14.05 -1.79 19.76
C GLY A 21 -13.50 -2.73 18.69
N THR A 22 -13.65 -2.37 17.41
CA THR A 22 -13.08 -3.15 16.29
C THR A 22 -11.83 -2.49 15.71
N ARG A 23 -10.73 -3.22 15.61
CA ARG A 23 -9.53 -2.79 14.86
C ARG A 23 -9.52 -3.42 13.47
N ILE A 24 -9.51 -2.57 12.45
CA ILE A 24 -9.38 -2.97 11.04
C ILE A 24 -8.02 -2.52 10.53
N TRP A 25 -7.35 -3.37 9.76
CA TRP A 25 -6.14 -3.01 9.04
C TRP A 25 -6.03 -3.75 7.71
N ASN A 26 -5.23 -3.17 6.81
CA ASN A 26 -4.91 -3.73 5.51
C ASN A 26 -3.40 -3.99 5.40
N THR A 27 -3.01 -5.10 4.78
CA THR A 27 -1.62 -5.52 4.58
C THR A 27 -1.51 -6.35 3.29
N THR A 28 -0.29 -6.73 2.92
CA THR A 28 -0.06 -7.58 1.75
C THR A 28 -0.31 -9.05 2.07
N GLY A 29 -0.88 -9.78 1.12
CA GLY A 29 -1.19 -11.20 1.22
C GLY A 29 -0.82 -11.94 -0.05
N ILE A 30 -0.56 -13.24 0.11
CA ILE A 30 -0.37 -14.16 -1.02
C ILE A 30 -1.49 -15.18 -0.98
N ARG A 31 -2.04 -15.47 -2.16
CA ARG A 31 -3.06 -16.51 -2.31
C ARG A 31 -2.40 -17.88 -2.22
N ASP A 32 -2.89 -18.69 -1.29
CA ASP A 32 -2.49 -20.06 -1.00
C ASP A 32 -3.71 -20.96 -1.17
N GLY A 33 -3.91 -21.47 -2.39
CA GLY A 33 -5.13 -22.16 -2.78
C GLY A 33 -6.35 -21.25 -2.65
N SER A 34 -7.32 -21.63 -1.82
CA SER A 34 -8.53 -20.85 -1.55
C SER A 34 -8.36 -19.77 -0.47
N ARG A 35 -7.22 -19.76 0.23
CA ARG A 35 -7.00 -18.84 1.37
C ARG A 35 -6.04 -17.74 0.99
N LEU A 36 -6.29 -16.54 1.50
CA LEU A 36 -5.33 -15.45 1.47
C LEU A 36 -4.57 -15.43 2.80
N ARG A 37 -3.24 -15.46 2.75
CA ARG A 37 -2.40 -15.48 3.96
C ARG A 37 -1.35 -14.38 3.90
N SER A 38 -0.95 -13.90 5.08
CA SER A 38 0.26 -13.10 5.20
C SER A 38 1.47 -14.02 5.06
N CYS A 39 2.27 -13.80 4.02
CA CYS A 39 3.58 -14.42 3.82
C CYS A 39 4.65 -13.33 3.89
N ALA A 40 4.54 -12.47 4.90
CA ALA A 40 5.32 -11.25 4.99
C ALA A 40 6.82 -11.55 5.20
N THR A 41 7.66 -11.05 4.28
CA THR A 41 9.11 -10.89 4.48
C THR A 41 9.40 -9.56 5.17
N ILE A 42 8.58 -8.54 4.89
CA ILE A 42 8.50 -7.29 5.66
C ILE A 42 7.05 -7.09 6.06
N PHE A 43 6.79 -7.10 7.36
CA PHE A 43 5.43 -6.89 7.85
C PHE A 43 5.14 -5.41 8.07
N GLY A 44 4.10 -4.91 7.41
CA GLY A 44 3.49 -3.64 7.74
C GLY A 44 2.01 -3.58 7.45
N GLN A 45 1.38 -2.50 7.88
CA GLN A 45 -0.07 -2.37 7.83
C GLN A 45 -0.53 -0.92 7.67
N ILE A 46 -1.63 -0.78 6.92
CA ILE A 46 -2.45 0.43 6.90
C ILE A 46 -3.50 0.31 8.01
N LYS A 47 -3.48 1.24 8.95
CA LYS A 47 -4.48 1.36 10.01
C LYS A 47 -5.49 2.44 9.68
N PHE A 48 -6.71 2.23 10.16
CA PHE A 48 -7.79 3.18 9.99
C PHE A 48 -8.15 3.78 11.35
N SER A 49 -8.14 5.10 11.45
CA SER A 49 -8.68 5.81 12.62
C SER A 49 -10.20 5.55 12.78
N THR A 50 -10.81 6.06 13.84
CA THR A 50 -12.27 6.02 13.98
C THR A 50 -12.98 6.71 12.81
N THR A 51 -12.53 7.89 12.41
CA THR A 51 -13.13 8.62 11.28
C THR A 51 -12.91 7.88 9.96
N ALA A 52 -11.71 7.37 9.71
CA ALA A 52 -11.41 6.62 8.49
C ALA A 52 -12.18 5.29 8.41
N ARG A 53 -12.49 4.64 9.54
CA ARG A 53 -13.31 3.42 9.57
C ARG A 53 -14.74 3.67 9.09
N MET A 54 -15.30 4.86 9.32
CA MET A 54 -16.62 5.20 8.80
C MET A 54 -16.65 5.20 7.26
N ASP A 55 -15.56 5.64 6.62
CA ASP A 55 -15.39 5.54 5.17
C ASP A 55 -15.21 4.08 4.70
N VAL A 56 -14.49 3.24 5.47
CA VAL A 56 -14.29 1.81 5.15
C VAL A 56 -15.60 1.04 5.12
N HIS A 57 -16.49 1.31 6.08
CA HIS A 57 -17.83 0.68 6.14
C HIS A 57 -18.86 1.37 5.25
N GLY A 58 -18.54 2.53 4.70
CA GLY A 58 -19.41 3.29 3.80
C GLY A 58 -19.39 2.74 2.36
N SER A 59 -20.14 3.42 1.49
CA SER A 59 -20.19 3.09 0.05
C SER A 59 -19.03 3.69 -0.77
N ARG A 60 -18.18 4.52 -0.15
CA ARG A 60 -17.10 5.21 -0.87
C ARG A 60 -15.85 4.33 -0.91
N PRO A 61 -15.31 4.00 -2.09
CA PRO A 61 -14.10 3.20 -2.21
C PRO A 61 -12.92 3.93 -1.57
N ILE A 62 -12.12 3.22 -0.78
CA ILE A 62 -10.94 3.78 -0.11
C ILE A 62 -9.87 4.16 -1.14
N ALA A 63 -9.70 3.30 -2.15
CA ALA A 63 -8.87 3.53 -3.31
C ALA A 63 -9.47 4.62 -4.22
N GLY A 64 -8.60 5.35 -4.92
CA GLY A 64 -8.97 6.49 -5.77
C GLY A 64 -9.24 7.78 -4.98
N GLY A 65 -8.76 7.89 -3.74
CA GLY A 65 -8.99 9.04 -2.87
C GLY A 65 -7.72 9.57 -2.21
N THR A 66 -7.73 10.87 -1.87
CA THR A 66 -6.71 11.52 -1.04
C THR A 66 -7.08 11.43 0.44
N TRP A 67 -6.07 11.17 1.26
CA TRP A 67 -6.20 10.93 2.69
C TRP A 67 -5.20 11.74 3.47
N ILE A 68 -5.64 12.29 4.60
CA ILE A 68 -4.73 12.80 5.63
C ILE A 68 -4.22 11.60 6.41
N THR A 69 -2.91 11.48 6.54
CA THR A 69 -2.28 10.36 7.25
C THR A 69 -1.34 10.87 8.35
N GLY A 70 -1.16 10.02 9.36
CA GLY A 70 0.00 10.14 10.25
C GLY A 70 1.29 9.79 9.51
N GLU A 71 2.43 9.98 10.18
CA GLU A 71 3.73 9.56 9.67
C GLU A 71 3.83 8.03 9.53
N LEU A 72 4.67 7.57 8.59
CA LEU A 72 5.04 6.16 8.52
C LEU A 72 5.93 5.83 9.71
N VAL A 73 5.44 4.99 10.62
CA VAL A 73 6.18 4.54 11.79
C VAL A 73 6.83 3.19 11.49
N ASP A 74 8.16 3.15 11.49
CA ASP A 74 8.92 1.90 11.49
C ASP A 74 9.15 1.47 12.94
N GLY A 75 8.43 0.43 13.37
CA GLY A 75 8.50 -0.08 14.74
C GLY A 75 8.86 -1.55 14.76
N SER A 76 9.45 -2.01 15.87
CA SER A 76 10.00 -3.36 16.03
C SER A 76 9.07 -4.52 15.63
N ALA A 77 7.76 -4.33 15.73
CA ALA A 77 6.77 -5.36 15.39
C ALA A 77 6.17 -5.23 13.98
N ALA A 78 6.10 -4.01 13.42
CA ALA A 78 5.50 -3.75 12.11
C ALA A 78 5.69 -2.30 11.69
N ARG A 79 5.86 -2.08 10.38
CA ARG A 79 5.66 -0.77 9.76
C ARG A 79 4.19 -0.38 9.76
N LYS A 80 3.89 0.87 10.09
CA LYS A 80 2.50 1.33 10.28
C LYS A 80 2.28 2.68 9.64
N LEU A 81 1.28 2.76 8.77
CA LEU A 81 0.74 4.02 8.28
C LEU A 81 -0.72 4.15 8.72
N ALA A 82 -1.09 5.26 9.35
CA ALA A 82 -2.46 5.50 9.79
C ALA A 82 -3.19 6.44 8.82
N LEU A 83 -4.27 5.97 8.20
CA LEU A 83 -5.24 6.82 7.51
C LEU A 83 -6.16 7.46 8.57
N LEU A 84 -6.13 8.79 8.63
CA LEU A 84 -6.83 9.55 9.67
C LEU A 84 -8.23 9.97 9.19
N CYS A 85 -8.33 10.56 8.01
CA CYS A 85 -9.59 10.93 7.37
C CYS A 85 -9.34 11.26 5.89
N ARG A 86 -10.40 11.40 5.09
CA ARG A 86 -10.26 11.90 3.72
C ARG A 86 -9.76 13.35 3.72
N ALA A 87 -8.84 13.65 2.81
CA ALA A 87 -8.43 15.01 2.54
C ALA A 87 -9.46 15.73 1.63
N SER A 88 -9.30 17.04 1.46
CA SER A 88 -10.05 17.78 0.45
C SER A 88 -9.82 17.19 -0.94
N ARG A 89 -10.83 17.28 -1.82
CA ARG A 89 -10.69 16.88 -3.24
C ARG A 89 -9.67 17.74 -4.00
N THR A 90 -9.40 18.94 -3.52
CA THR A 90 -8.39 19.85 -4.09
C THR A 90 -7.01 19.68 -3.45
N ALA A 91 -6.88 18.81 -2.44
CA ALA A 91 -5.60 18.57 -1.81
C ALA A 91 -4.66 17.83 -2.78
N VAL A 92 -3.43 18.35 -2.90
CA VAL A 92 -2.37 17.72 -3.69
C VAL A 92 -1.68 16.67 -2.81
N PRO A 93 -1.62 15.40 -3.22
CA PRO A 93 -0.94 14.36 -2.47
C PRO A 93 0.58 14.50 -2.58
N ASP A 94 1.27 14.32 -1.44
CA ASP A 94 2.73 14.28 -1.36
C ASP A 94 3.29 12.92 -1.83
N LEU A 95 2.52 11.87 -1.54
CA LEU A 95 2.90 10.47 -1.71
C LEU A 95 1.72 9.65 -2.20
N TYR A 96 2.05 8.51 -2.81
CA TYR A 96 1.10 7.60 -3.44
C TYR A 96 1.26 6.23 -2.80
N LEU A 97 0.17 5.74 -2.20
CA LEU A 97 0.10 4.39 -1.68
C LEU A 97 -0.31 3.46 -2.83
N VAL A 98 0.59 2.55 -3.17
CA VAL A 98 0.42 1.60 -4.26
C VAL A 98 0.76 0.19 -3.80
N THR A 99 0.08 -0.78 -4.38
CA THR A 99 0.39 -2.20 -4.29
C THR A 99 0.78 -2.71 -5.67
N VAL A 100 1.88 -3.45 -5.75
CA VAL A 100 2.39 -4.08 -6.97
C VAL A 100 2.57 -5.57 -6.75
N THR A 101 2.37 -6.36 -7.81
CA THR A 101 2.63 -7.80 -7.83
C THR A 101 3.70 -8.13 -8.88
N GLU A 102 4.14 -9.38 -8.93
CA GLU A 102 5.04 -9.89 -9.97
C GLU A 102 4.50 -9.65 -11.40
N GLY A 103 3.19 -9.49 -11.56
CA GLY A 103 2.57 -9.26 -12.86
C GLY A 103 2.95 -7.93 -13.52
N LEU A 104 3.43 -6.94 -12.75
CA LEU A 104 3.80 -5.64 -13.28
C LEU A 104 5.13 -5.72 -14.07
N ILE A 105 6.19 -6.18 -13.40
CA ILE A 105 7.59 -6.14 -13.88
C ILE A 105 8.43 -7.34 -13.40
N GLY A 106 7.80 -8.45 -13.05
CA GLY A 106 8.47 -9.63 -12.52
C GLY A 106 8.76 -9.51 -11.02
N GLU A 107 9.64 -10.38 -10.53
CA GLU A 107 10.01 -10.44 -9.11
C GLU A 107 10.77 -9.18 -8.69
N LEU A 108 10.50 -8.72 -7.47
CA LEU A 108 11.13 -7.58 -6.84
C LEU A 108 11.97 -8.09 -5.66
N GLU A 109 13.16 -7.53 -5.53
CA GLU A 109 14.11 -7.74 -4.45
C GLU A 109 14.29 -6.45 -3.64
N MET A 110 15.06 -6.49 -2.55
CA MET A 110 15.16 -5.38 -1.59
C MET A 110 15.77 -4.08 -2.14
N ASP A 111 16.43 -4.14 -3.30
CA ASP A 111 17.05 -3.04 -4.03
C ASP A 111 16.29 -2.65 -5.31
N SER A 112 15.09 -3.20 -5.50
CA SER A 112 14.28 -3.03 -6.70
C SER A 112 13.52 -1.70 -6.79
N TRP A 113 13.86 -0.72 -5.96
CA TRP A 113 13.26 0.62 -5.94
C TRP A 113 14.24 1.68 -5.45
N ASP A 114 13.96 2.93 -5.79
CA ASP A 114 14.67 4.09 -5.24
C ASP A 114 14.29 4.35 -3.79
N ALA A 115 15.16 3.96 -2.85
CA ALA A 115 14.96 4.15 -1.41
C ALA A 115 14.83 5.63 -0.98
N SER A 116 15.30 6.59 -1.79
CA SER A 116 15.14 8.03 -1.48
C SER A 116 13.74 8.57 -1.81
N ARG A 117 13.00 7.85 -2.67
CA ARG A 117 11.69 8.26 -3.19
C ARG A 117 10.57 7.26 -2.90
N THR A 118 10.91 6.11 -2.31
CA THR A 118 10.02 4.99 -2.06
C THR A 118 10.27 4.40 -0.67
N ALA A 119 9.20 4.25 0.10
CA ALA A 119 9.23 3.51 1.35
C ALA A 119 8.35 2.27 1.24
N ILE A 120 8.89 1.09 1.58
CA ILE A 120 8.08 -0.13 1.67
C ILE A 120 7.25 -0.08 2.94
N ILE A 121 5.96 -0.31 2.81
CA ILE A 121 5.07 -0.54 3.96
C ILE A 121 5.03 -2.02 4.28
N SER A 122 4.70 -2.87 3.31
CA SER A 122 4.54 -4.31 3.53
C SER A 122 4.98 -5.08 2.30
N PHE A 123 5.61 -6.24 2.49
CA PHE A 123 6.06 -7.11 1.42
C PHE A 123 5.77 -8.55 1.82
N SER A 124 4.89 -9.20 1.06
CA SER A 124 4.65 -10.64 1.16
C SER A 124 5.23 -11.36 -0.06
N LYS A 125 5.94 -12.47 0.14
CA LYS A 125 6.54 -13.30 -0.92
C LYS A 125 6.40 -14.77 -0.60
N ARG A 126 6.05 -15.59 -1.59
CA ARG A 126 6.06 -17.05 -1.50
C ARG A 126 6.31 -17.68 -2.88
N GLY A 127 7.46 -18.33 -3.04
CA GLY A 127 7.90 -18.75 -4.37
C GLY A 127 8.05 -17.52 -5.28
N SER A 128 7.52 -17.60 -6.49
CA SER A 128 7.48 -16.49 -7.46
C SER A 128 6.33 -15.50 -7.24
N HIS A 129 5.41 -15.78 -6.32
CA HIS A 129 4.30 -14.89 -6.02
C HIS A 129 4.70 -13.84 -5.00
N GLN A 130 4.38 -12.57 -5.29
CA GLN A 130 4.66 -11.47 -4.40
C GLN A 130 3.59 -10.39 -4.46
N GLU A 131 3.44 -9.71 -3.33
CA GLU A 131 2.66 -8.48 -3.24
C GLU A 131 3.44 -7.50 -2.38
N VAL A 132 3.73 -6.33 -2.95
CA VAL A 132 4.52 -5.27 -2.30
C VAL A 132 3.67 -4.02 -2.23
N MET A 133 3.50 -3.50 -1.03
CA MET A 133 2.82 -2.25 -0.74
C MET A 133 3.86 -1.17 -0.45
N LEU A 134 3.84 -0.12 -1.24
CA LEU A 134 4.84 0.93 -1.29
C LEU A 134 4.18 2.30 -1.12
N LEU A 135 4.90 3.20 -0.48
CA LEU A 135 4.60 4.62 -0.42
C LEU A 135 5.61 5.36 -1.29
N MET A 136 5.16 5.93 -2.40
CA MET A 136 6.02 6.40 -3.47
C MET A 136 5.81 7.88 -3.79
N ARG A 137 6.89 8.59 -4.13
CA ARG A 137 6.81 9.91 -4.76
C ARG A 137 6.50 9.79 -6.25
N PRO A 138 5.91 10.82 -6.89
CA PRO A 138 5.80 10.88 -8.34
C PRO A 138 7.15 10.63 -9.03
N PHE A 139 7.14 9.87 -10.12
CA PHE A 139 8.31 9.50 -10.90
C PHE A 139 9.33 8.62 -10.16
N ALA A 140 8.97 8.05 -9.00
CA ALA A 140 9.75 6.97 -8.41
C ALA A 140 9.69 5.74 -9.32
N TRP A 141 10.78 4.98 -9.37
CA TRP A 141 10.92 3.82 -10.24
C TRP A 141 10.98 2.53 -9.44
N LEU A 142 10.55 1.46 -10.08
CA LEU A 142 10.72 0.07 -9.69
C LEU A 142 11.47 -0.68 -10.80
N ARG A 143 12.27 -1.67 -10.41
CA ARG A 143 12.98 -2.56 -11.33
C ARG A 143 12.81 -3.99 -10.84
N GLY A 144 12.03 -4.78 -11.55
CA GLY A 144 11.86 -6.21 -11.26
C GLY A 144 12.67 -7.07 -12.22
N SER A 145 12.47 -8.38 -12.17
CA SER A 145 13.19 -9.35 -13.02
C SER A 145 12.77 -9.36 -14.50
N ALA A 146 11.61 -8.78 -14.85
CA ALA A 146 11.04 -8.78 -16.21
C ALA A 146 10.79 -7.36 -16.77
N GLY A 147 11.20 -6.32 -16.05
CA GLY A 147 10.97 -4.95 -16.49
C GLY A 147 11.31 -3.87 -15.46
N SER A 148 11.12 -2.64 -15.88
CA SER A 148 11.10 -1.47 -15.01
C SER A 148 9.77 -0.74 -15.15
N ALA A 149 9.34 -0.08 -14.08
CA ALA A 149 8.13 0.71 -14.06
C ALA A 149 8.40 2.05 -13.36
N VAL A 150 7.93 3.13 -13.97
CA VAL A 150 7.97 4.46 -13.35
C VAL A 150 6.56 4.88 -12.97
N LEU A 151 6.39 5.32 -11.73
CA LEU A 151 5.12 5.82 -11.24
C LEU A 151 4.83 7.17 -11.89
N THR A 152 3.78 7.23 -12.70
CA THR A 152 3.32 8.46 -13.35
C THR A 152 2.04 8.96 -12.67
N VAL A 153 1.91 10.28 -12.62
CA VAL A 153 0.76 10.96 -12.03
C VAL A 153 0.20 11.91 -13.06
N ARG A 154 -1.10 11.80 -13.34
CA ARG A 154 -1.82 12.70 -14.23
C ARG A 154 -3.23 12.92 -13.72
N ASP A 155 -3.66 14.18 -13.60
CA ASP A 155 -5.02 14.57 -13.22
C ASP A 155 -5.53 13.90 -11.93
N GLY A 156 -4.66 13.78 -10.93
CA GLY A 156 -4.98 13.12 -9.65
C GLY A 156 -5.13 11.61 -9.74
N LYS A 157 -4.78 11.00 -10.88
CA LYS A 157 -4.69 9.54 -11.07
C LYS A 157 -3.24 9.11 -11.10
N CYS A 158 -3.04 7.88 -10.67
CA CYS A 158 -1.75 7.22 -10.58
C CYS A 158 -1.74 6.05 -11.58
N ASP A 159 -0.68 5.94 -12.37
CA ASP A 159 -0.50 4.93 -13.41
C ASP A 159 0.98 4.55 -13.57
N TRP A 160 1.29 3.50 -14.31
CA TRP A 160 2.64 2.97 -14.49
C TRP A 160 3.11 3.10 -15.93
N LYS A 161 4.26 3.75 -16.13
CA LYS A 161 5.01 3.64 -17.38
C LYS A 161 5.95 2.44 -17.30
N VAL A 162 5.58 1.33 -17.96
CA VAL A 162 6.31 0.06 -17.92
C VAL A 162 7.22 -0.10 -19.14
N THR A 163 8.42 -0.63 -18.92
CA THR A 163 9.36 -1.07 -19.97
C THR A 163 9.81 -2.49 -19.66
N ARG A 164 9.51 -3.44 -20.56
CA ARG A 164 9.84 -4.87 -20.40
C ARG A 164 11.08 -5.25 -21.22
N TRP A 165 11.76 -6.31 -20.82
CA TRP A 165 12.87 -6.94 -21.55
C TRP A 165 12.64 -8.43 -21.70
#